data_AF-A0A963E4N7-F1
#
_entry.id   AF-A0A963E4N7-F1
#
_cell.length_a   1.000
_cell.length_b   1.000
_cell.length_c   1.000
_cell.angle_alpha   90.00
_cell.angle_beta   90.00
_cell.angle_gamma   90.00
#
_symmetry.space_group_name_H-M   'P 1'
#
loop_
_entity.id
_entity.type
_entity.pdbx_description
1 polymer ?
#
loop_
_entity_poly.entity_id
_entity_poly.type
_entity_poly.pdbx_seq_one_letter_code
_entity_poly.pdbx_strand_id
1 'polypeptide(L)'
;MKTSTMKNVIMGSVLAVAAVTSLSANAAAVSICSGGAATDGQAVASGTNFVKVAFTPKCSANVLLYGEDVSATVYKVGSASVKGKTVFAGSSLGGAVGNVGSCSASPCASSEVTTAISALPSS
;
A
#
# COMPACT_ATOMS: atom_id res chain seq x y z
N MET A 1 48.53 47.95 -4.88
CA MET A 1 47.17 48.09 -5.46
C MET A 1 46.52 46.71 -5.38
N LYS A 2 45.70 46.42 -4.36
CA LYS A 2 44.26 46.73 -4.24
C LYS A 2 43.40 45.92 -5.24
N THR A 3 42.64 44.96 -4.67
CA THR A 3 41.25 44.51 -5.03
C THR A 3 41.00 43.92 -6.42
N SER A 4 40.10 42.97 -6.67
CA SER A 4 39.32 41.98 -5.93
C SER A 4 38.43 41.28 -6.97
N THR A 5 37.91 40.09 -6.63
CA THR A 5 36.62 39.54 -7.08
C THR A 5 36.52 38.92 -8.49
N MET A 6 36.39 37.59 -8.52
CA MET A 6 35.11 36.96 -8.91
C MET A 6 34.85 35.75 -8.02
N LYS A 7 33.99 35.98 -7.03
CA LYS A 7 33.25 34.98 -6.26
C LYS A 7 31.92 34.74 -7.00
N ASN A 8 31.46 33.49 -6.97
CA ASN A 8 30.09 33.03 -7.21
C ASN A 8 29.63 32.95 -8.67
N VAL A 9 29.85 31.79 -9.30
CA VAL A 9 29.04 31.37 -10.45
C VAL A 9 28.56 29.94 -10.17
N ILE A 10 27.23 29.76 -10.26
CA ILE A 10 26.43 28.53 -10.18
C ILE A 10 26.08 27.97 -8.78
N MET A 11 25.49 28.84 -7.94
CA MET A 11 24.61 28.44 -6.83
C MET A 11 23.17 28.80 -7.23
N GLY A 12 22.52 27.96 -8.04
CA GLY A 12 21.15 28.30 -8.47
C GLY A 12 20.52 27.35 -9.47
N SER A 13 20.46 26.05 -9.17
CA SER A 13 19.55 25.10 -9.85
C SER A 13 19.28 23.84 -9.02
N VAL A 14 19.23 23.96 -7.69
CA VAL A 14 18.82 22.85 -6.80
C VAL A 14 17.57 23.26 -6.05
N LEU A 15 16.48 23.54 -6.77
CA LEU A 15 15.19 23.79 -6.13
C LEU A 15 13.99 23.63 -7.07
N ALA A 16 13.84 22.46 -7.70
CA ALA A 16 12.59 22.14 -8.42
C ALA A 16 12.29 20.64 -8.58
N VAL A 17 12.80 19.78 -7.70
CA VAL A 17 12.37 18.36 -7.63
C VAL A 17 12.16 17.98 -6.15
N ALA A 18 11.22 18.65 -5.50
CA ALA A 18 10.75 18.27 -4.16
C ALA A 18 9.21 18.27 -4.06
N ALA A 19 8.50 18.41 -5.20
CA ALA A 19 7.05 18.59 -5.22
C ALA A 19 6.24 17.34 -5.63
N VAL A 20 6.85 16.16 -5.73
CA VAL A 20 6.11 14.91 -6.01
C VAL A 20 6.64 13.74 -5.19
N THR A 21 6.86 13.94 -3.90
CA THR A 21 6.80 12.83 -2.94
C THR A 21 6.24 13.37 -1.64
N SER A 22 4.97 13.77 -1.67
CA SER A 22 4.16 13.63 -0.47
C SER A 22 4.12 12.14 -0.15
N LEU A 23 5.15 11.62 0.53
CA LEU A 23 5.06 10.42 1.33
C LEU A 23 4.07 10.77 2.43
N SER A 24 2.79 10.71 2.09
CA SER A 24 1.75 10.58 3.07
C SER A 24 2.15 9.37 3.91
N ALA A 25 2.36 9.60 5.21
CA ALA A 25 2.72 8.58 6.18
C ALA A 25 1.52 7.67 6.42
N ASN A 26 1.09 6.99 5.37
CA ASN A 26 0.04 6.00 5.41
C ASN A 26 0.58 4.79 6.16
N ALA A 27 -0.27 4.21 7.02
CA ALA A 27 0.03 2.92 7.63
C ALA A 27 0.39 1.93 6.51
N ALA A 28 1.52 1.26 6.61
CA ALA A 28 1.93 0.29 5.59
C ALA A 28 0.91 -0.86 5.50
N ALA A 29 0.72 -1.42 4.31
CA ALA A 29 -0.15 -2.57 4.12
C ALA A 29 0.30 -3.75 5.01
N VAL A 30 -0.61 -4.23 5.86
CA VAL A 30 -0.37 -5.33 6.80
C VAL A 30 -0.83 -6.64 6.17
N SER A 31 -0.02 -7.70 6.30
CA SER A 31 -0.43 -9.05 5.90
C SER A 31 -1.46 -9.59 6.88
N ILE A 32 -2.69 -9.77 6.42
CA ILE A 32 -3.79 -10.35 7.18
C ILE A 32 -3.80 -11.88 6.99
N CYS A 33 -3.75 -12.32 5.73
CA CYS A 33 -3.59 -13.72 5.36
C CYS A 33 -2.31 -13.91 4.55
N SER A 34 -1.49 -14.88 4.94
CA SER A 34 -0.17 -15.14 4.35
C SER A 34 -0.16 -16.27 3.31
N GLY A 35 -1.28 -16.96 3.09
CA GLY A 35 -1.38 -18.02 2.08
C GLY A 35 -0.57 -19.29 2.40
N GLY A 36 -0.44 -19.65 3.69
CA GLY A 36 0.29 -20.87 4.13
C GLY A 36 -0.54 -21.89 4.92
N ALA A 37 -1.50 -21.46 5.74
CA ALA A 37 -2.31 -22.35 6.56
C ALA A 37 -3.76 -21.85 6.70
N ALA A 38 -4.70 -22.77 6.87
CA ALA A 38 -6.10 -22.45 7.14
C ALA A 38 -6.27 -22.24 8.65
N THR A 39 -6.17 -20.99 9.08
CA THR A 39 -6.14 -20.59 10.50
C THR A 39 -6.59 -19.14 10.63
N ASP A 40 -6.57 -18.62 11.84
CA ASP A 40 -6.79 -17.21 12.16
C ASP A 40 -5.68 -16.37 11.51
N GLY A 41 -6.08 -15.31 10.82
CA GLY A 41 -5.17 -14.33 10.26
C GLY A 41 -4.58 -13.42 11.33
N GLN A 42 -3.78 -12.45 10.88
CA GLN A 42 -3.38 -11.36 11.75
C GLN A 42 -4.61 -10.53 12.15
N ALA A 43 -4.70 -10.19 13.44
CA ALA A 43 -5.76 -9.34 13.94
C ALA A 43 -5.66 -7.95 13.32
N VAL A 44 -6.79 -7.45 12.84
CA VAL A 44 -6.92 -6.06 12.40
C VAL A 44 -7.31 -5.24 13.62
N ALA A 45 -6.37 -4.41 14.09
CA ALA A 45 -6.60 -3.56 15.25
C ALA A 45 -7.57 -2.42 14.91
N SER A 46 -8.41 -2.05 15.88
CA SER A 46 -9.16 -0.79 15.84
C SER A 46 -8.28 0.37 16.26
N GLY A 47 -8.61 1.56 15.80
CA GLY A 47 -7.94 2.79 16.22
C GLY A 47 -8.72 4.04 15.87
N THR A 48 -7.99 5.13 15.64
CA THR A 48 -8.58 6.41 15.20
C THR A 48 -8.93 6.42 13.71
N ASN A 49 -8.41 5.47 12.93
CA ASN A 49 -8.59 5.36 11.48
C ASN A 49 -9.92 4.67 11.13
N PHE A 50 -10.02 3.99 10.00
CA PHE A 50 -11.27 3.45 9.48
C PHE A 50 -11.83 2.34 10.36
N VAL A 51 -10.97 1.45 10.87
CA VAL A 51 -11.41 0.30 11.66
C VAL A 51 -11.79 0.75 13.08
N LYS A 52 -13.08 0.62 13.43
CA LYS A 52 -13.63 1.01 14.74
C LYS A 52 -13.72 -0.13 15.74
N VAL A 53 -13.84 -1.37 15.26
CA VAL A 53 -13.91 -2.58 16.09
C VAL A 53 -12.85 -3.53 15.59
N ALA A 54 -11.97 -3.97 16.50
CA ALA A 54 -10.93 -4.92 16.15
C ALA A 54 -11.54 -6.27 15.78
N PHE A 55 -10.96 -6.95 14.80
CA PHE A 55 -11.44 -8.27 14.36
C PHE A 55 -10.30 -9.16 13.90
N THR A 56 -10.51 -10.46 13.99
CA THR A 56 -9.56 -11.47 13.52
C THR A 56 -10.23 -12.31 12.41
N PRO A 57 -9.88 -12.08 11.14
CA PRO A 57 -10.47 -12.83 10.04
C PRO A 57 -9.93 -14.26 10.00
N LYS A 58 -10.76 -15.20 9.52
CA LYS A 58 -10.33 -16.57 9.23
C LYS A 58 -9.73 -16.64 7.83
N CYS A 59 -8.50 -17.12 7.74
CA CYS A 59 -7.77 -17.21 6.49
C CYS A 59 -7.84 -18.64 5.94
N SER A 60 -7.99 -18.75 4.62
CA SER A 60 -7.73 -20.00 3.91
C SER A 60 -6.23 -20.15 3.67
N ALA A 61 -5.75 -21.40 3.62
CA ALA A 61 -4.36 -21.71 3.31
C ALA A 61 -3.89 -21.17 1.95
N ASN A 62 -4.80 -20.72 1.08
CA ASN A 62 -4.45 -20.28 -0.27
C ASN A 62 -4.59 -18.77 -0.50
N VAL A 63 -5.04 -18.01 0.50
CA VAL A 63 -5.37 -16.59 0.31
C VAL A 63 -4.23 -15.73 0.83
N LEU A 64 -3.71 -14.88 -0.05
CA LEU A 64 -2.95 -13.68 0.32
C LEU A 64 -3.97 -12.56 0.51
N LEU A 65 -4.01 -11.96 1.70
CA LEU A 65 -4.88 -10.83 2.00
C LEU A 65 -4.06 -9.78 2.74
N TYR A 66 -4.10 -8.56 2.23
CA TYR A 66 -3.42 -7.42 2.82
C TYR A 66 -4.41 -6.29 3.01
N GLY A 67 -4.29 -5.56 4.11
CA GLY A 67 -5.14 -4.43 4.42
C GLY A 67 -4.31 -3.20 4.81
N GLU A 68 -4.81 -2.02 4.46
CA GLU A 68 -4.18 -0.74 4.77
C GLU A 68 -5.22 0.19 5.41
N ASP A 69 -5.07 0.47 6.69
CA ASP A 69 -5.95 1.39 7.42
C ASP A 69 -5.40 2.83 7.37
N VAL A 70 -5.78 3.54 6.30
CA VAL A 70 -5.14 4.79 5.88
C VAL A 70 -5.58 5.97 6.73
N SER A 71 -6.89 6.14 6.92
CA SER A 71 -7.46 7.29 7.61
C SER A 71 -8.86 6.95 8.14
N ALA A 72 -9.49 7.89 8.86
CA ALA A 72 -10.86 7.69 9.36
C ALA A 72 -11.91 7.39 8.28
N THR A 73 -11.62 7.67 7.01
CA THR A 73 -12.55 7.49 5.88
C THR A 73 -12.05 6.49 4.84
N VAL A 74 -10.78 6.08 4.91
CA VAL A 74 -10.14 5.25 3.89
C VAL A 74 -9.55 3.98 4.47
N TYR A 75 -10.04 2.84 4.00
CA TYR A 75 -9.44 1.53 4.16
C TYR A 75 -9.25 0.90 2.79
N LYS A 76 -8.08 0.30 2.57
CA LYS A 76 -7.76 -0.41 1.33
C LYS A 76 -7.55 -1.89 1.61
N VAL A 77 -7.89 -2.71 0.63
CA VAL A 77 -7.68 -4.14 0.69
C VAL A 77 -7.17 -4.65 -0.65
N GLY A 78 -6.25 -5.61 -0.58
CA GLY A 78 -5.74 -6.34 -1.74
C GLY A 78 -5.71 -7.82 -1.43
N SER A 79 -6.01 -8.64 -2.43
CA SER A 79 -5.97 -10.09 -2.30
C SER A 79 -5.48 -10.77 -3.55
N ALA A 80 -4.87 -11.94 -3.36
CA ALA A 80 -4.56 -12.87 -4.44
C ALA A 80 -4.60 -14.29 -3.89
N SER A 81 -4.53 -15.27 -4.79
CA SER A 81 -4.42 -16.68 -4.42
C SER A 81 -3.01 -17.18 -4.67
N VAL A 82 -2.43 -17.94 -3.73
CA VAL A 82 -1.17 -18.69 -3.94
C VAL A 82 -1.36 -19.88 -4.89
N LYS A 83 -2.52 -20.02 -5.51
CA LYS A 83 -2.79 -20.95 -6.60
C LYS A 83 -3.19 -20.24 -7.89
N GLY A 84 -3.39 -18.93 -7.84
CA GLY A 84 -3.92 -18.12 -8.93
C GLY A 84 -2.90 -17.13 -9.47
N LYS A 85 -3.29 -16.49 -10.57
CA LYS A 85 -2.55 -15.39 -11.21
C LYS A 85 -3.25 -14.05 -11.13
N THR A 86 -4.45 -13.98 -10.56
CA THR A 86 -5.23 -12.74 -10.54
C THR A 86 -5.06 -12.04 -9.21
N VAL A 87 -4.90 -10.71 -9.28
CA VAL A 87 -4.95 -9.82 -8.12
C VAL A 87 -6.29 -9.11 -8.10
N PHE A 88 -6.87 -9.02 -6.92
CA PHE A 88 -8.08 -8.24 -6.65
C PHE A 88 -7.76 -7.16 -5.64
N ALA A 89 -8.31 -5.97 -5.82
CA ALA A 89 -8.16 -4.90 -4.85
C ALA A 89 -9.42 -4.02 -4.80
N GLY A 90 -9.56 -3.27 -3.72
CA GLY A 90 -10.66 -2.35 -3.50
C GLY A 90 -10.41 -1.42 -2.32
N SER A 91 -11.22 -0.36 -2.23
CA SER A 91 -11.13 0.61 -1.13
C SER A 91 -12.51 1.08 -0.67
N SER A 92 -12.57 1.65 0.53
CA SER A 92 -13.80 2.26 1.06
C SER A 92 -14.17 3.59 0.39
N LEU A 93 -13.30 4.15 -0.47
CA LEU A 93 -13.61 5.35 -1.26
C LEU A 93 -14.66 5.09 -2.36
N GLY A 94 -15.02 3.83 -2.59
CA GLY A 94 -16.03 3.42 -3.54
C GLY A 94 -15.49 2.45 -4.59
N GLY A 95 -16.41 1.83 -5.33
CA GLY A 95 -16.14 0.74 -6.26
C GLY A 95 -16.32 -0.63 -5.63
N ALA A 96 -16.53 -1.64 -6.47
CA ALA A 96 -16.51 -3.04 -6.04
C ALA A 96 -15.07 -3.53 -5.88
N VAL A 97 -14.86 -4.55 -5.03
CA VAL A 97 -13.62 -5.33 -5.10
C VAL A 97 -13.56 -5.96 -6.49
N GLY A 98 -12.56 -5.58 -7.27
CA GLY A 98 -12.46 -5.93 -8.68
C GLY A 98 -11.13 -6.59 -9.01
N ASN A 99 -11.08 -7.27 -10.16
CA ASN A 99 -9.83 -7.72 -10.75
C ASN A 99 -9.03 -6.48 -11.18
N VAL A 100 -7.85 -6.30 -10.62
CA VAL A 100 -6.96 -5.17 -10.91
C VAL A 100 -5.77 -5.57 -11.78
N GLY A 101 -5.68 -6.85 -12.17
CA GLY A 101 -4.65 -7.34 -13.09
C GLY A 101 -4.25 -8.78 -12.81
N SER A 102 -3.25 -9.22 -13.58
CA SER A 102 -2.58 -10.49 -13.38
C SER A 102 -1.19 -10.27 -12.79
N CYS A 103 -0.79 -11.16 -11.88
CA CYS A 103 0.56 -11.23 -11.35
C CYS A 103 1.54 -11.63 -12.44
N SER A 104 2.72 -11.02 -12.39
CA SER A 104 3.92 -11.44 -13.10
C SER A 104 4.36 -12.85 -12.65
N ALA A 105 4.28 -13.13 -11.35
CA ALA A 105 4.58 -14.43 -10.76
C ALA A 105 3.43 -15.45 -10.92
N SER A 106 3.78 -16.75 -10.90
CA SER A 106 2.84 -17.88 -10.90
C SER A 106 3.22 -18.89 -9.82
N PRO A 107 2.49 -18.99 -8.71
CA PRO A 107 1.34 -18.16 -8.33
C PRO A 107 1.73 -16.72 -7.95
N CYS A 108 0.74 -15.87 -7.71
CA CYS A 108 0.95 -14.51 -7.20
C CYS A 108 1.85 -14.46 -5.96
N ALA A 109 2.80 -13.52 -5.96
CA ALA A 109 3.61 -13.20 -4.80
C ALA A 109 2.94 -12.12 -3.95
N SER A 110 3.26 -12.07 -2.65
CA SER A 110 2.69 -11.09 -1.73
C SER A 110 3.03 -9.64 -2.10
N SER A 111 4.18 -9.42 -2.74
CA SER A 111 4.60 -8.12 -3.26
C SER A 111 3.63 -7.56 -4.31
N GLU A 112 3.04 -8.42 -5.14
CA GLU A 112 2.08 -8.02 -6.18
C GLU A 112 0.78 -7.51 -5.53
N VAL A 113 0.37 -8.13 -4.42
CA VAL A 113 -0.79 -7.69 -3.64
C VAL A 113 -0.54 -6.33 -3.00
N THR A 114 0.64 -6.12 -2.41
CA THR A 114 0.99 -4.82 -1.83
C THR A 114 1.10 -3.73 -2.90
N THR A 115 1.64 -4.03 -4.09
CA THR A 115 1.68 -3.10 -5.22
C THR A 115 0.28 -2.68 -5.66
N ALA A 116 -0.66 -3.63 -5.72
CA ALA A 116 -2.05 -3.36 -6.07
C ALA A 116 -2.74 -2.43 -5.06
N ILE A 117 -2.48 -2.60 -3.75
CA ILE A 117 -3.01 -1.70 -2.70
C ILE A 117 -2.43 -0.29 -2.84
N SER A 118 -1.12 -0.18 -3.08
CA SER A 118 -0.44 1.10 -3.26
C SER A 118 -0.95 1.87 -4.48
N ALA A 119 -1.47 1.19 -5.49
CA ALA A 119 -2.08 1.80 -6.68
C ALA A 119 -3.49 2.36 -6.43
N LEU A 120 -4.14 2.01 -5.31
CA LEU A 120 -5.47 2.51 -4.97
C LEU A 120 -5.42 3.97 -4.48
N PRO A 121 -6.46 4.77 -4.77
CA PRO A 121 -6.57 6.13 -4.24
C PRO A 121 -6.53 6.17 -2.71
N SER A 122 -5.88 7.20 -2.15
CA SER A 122 -5.71 7.38 -0.70
C SER A 122 -6.60 8.47 -0.09
N SER A 123 -7.34 9.22 -0.90
CA SER A 123 -8.22 10.32 -0.50
C SER A 123 -9.20 10.66 -1.60
#